data_AF-A0A7R9N3T6-F1
#
_entry.id   AF-A0A7R9N3T6-F1
#
_cell.length_a   1.000
_cell.length_b   1.000
_cell.length_c   1.000
_cell.angle_alpha   90.00
_cell.angle_beta   90.00
_cell.angle_gamma   90.00
#
_symmetry.space_group_name_H-M   'P 1'
#
loop_
_entity.id
_entity.type
_entity.pdbx_description
1 polymer ?
#
loop_
_entity_poly.entity_id
_entity_poly.type
_entity_poly.pdbx_seq_one_letter_code
_entity_poly.pdbx_strand_id
1 'polypeptide(L)'
;MMERFSEIMTLKEAAKYLKIGKSTLYKMARESKIPAVKIEFGKNDKVIIRIPYNQELIKKIKMISGRRRNPQGKYWEVPYSEDLIAKLQYIFSENLIVDPYFYLIPLQKELSIRKYSTRTTKSYIRINRDFLLFSGKRPEEIENKDIKEYFYYVVNQKKVSTSTLNVIINALKFYYGEILKKDFIFEVKRPKKDRKLPVVLSKEEVKKVLKATSNINTKPF
;
A
#
# COMPACT_ATOMS: atom_id res chain seq x y z
N MET A 1 17.03 -11.38 -7.72
CA MET A 1 16.93 -12.39 -6.64
C MET A 1 15.98 -11.82 -5.58
N MET A 2 14.70 -12.21 -5.64
CA MET A 2 13.66 -11.73 -4.71
C MET A 2 13.62 -12.65 -3.48
N GLU A 3 14.05 -12.13 -2.34
CA GLU A 3 13.91 -12.82 -1.06
C GLU A 3 12.44 -12.96 -0.67
N ARG A 4 12.14 -14.13 -0.11
CA ARG A 4 10.83 -14.61 0.33
C ARG A 4 10.23 -13.68 1.40
N PHE A 5 9.16 -12.96 1.06
CA PHE A 5 8.22 -12.40 2.04
C PHE A 5 7.11 -13.41 2.35
N SER A 6 7.48 -14.56 2.89
CA SER A 6 6.53 -15.51 3.47
C SER A 6 6.88 -15.74 4.93
N GLU A 7 6.37 -14.90 5.81
CA GLU A 7 6.17 -15.23 7.23
C GLU A 7 5.15 -14.26 7.83
N ILE A 8 4.25 -14.82 8.62
CA ILE A 8 2.97 -14.24 9.05
C ILE A 8 3.25 -13.11 10.05
N MET A 9 2.98 -11.87 9.66
CA MET A 9 3.07 -10.73 10.57
C MET A 9 2.05 -10.89 11.71
N THR A 10 2.54 -11.05 12.94
CA THR A 10 1.75 -11.19 14.17
C THR A 10 0.97 -9.90 14.46
N LEU A 11 -0.12 -9.98 15.24
CA LEU A 11 -0.90 -8.78 15.65
C LEU A 11 -0.04 -7.72 16.34
N LYS A 12 1.04 -8.14 17.00
CA LYS A 12 2.01 -7.26 17.66
C LYS A 12 2.85 -6.48 16.65
N GLU A 13 3.17 -7.10 15.51
CA GLU A 13 3.89 -6.50 14.40
C GLU A 13 2.96 -5.64 13.53
N ALA A 14 1.70 -6.06 13.35
CA ALA A 14 0.67 -5.27 12.69
C ALA A 14 0.34 -3.97 13.45
N ALA A 15 0.23 -4.02 14.79
CA ALA A 15 0.04 -2.82 15.62
C ALA A 15 1.21 -1.82 15.47
N LYS A 16 2.44 -2.35 15.44
CA LYS A 16 3.67 -1.56 15.25
C LYS A 16 3.74 -0.96 13.85
N TYR A 17 3.29 -1.71 12.84
CA TYR A 17 3.23 -1.30 11.44
C TYR A 17 2.16 -0.24 11.17
N LEU A 18 0.97 -0.39 11.75
CA LEU A 18 -0.18 0.51 11.57
C LEU A 18 -0.11 1.78 12.43
N LYS A 19 0.83 1.87 13.38
CA LYS A 19 0.96 2.98 14.34
C LYS A 19 -0.32 3.27 15.13
N ILE A 20 -1.19 2.28 15.28
CA ILE A 20 -2.40 2.35 16.11
C ILE A 20 -2.03 1.83 17.49
N GLY A 21 -2.59 2.43 18.55
CA GLY A 21 -2.39 1.97 19.92
C GLY A 21 -2.76 0.50 20.07
N LYS A 22 -1.89 -0.30 20.69
CA LYS A 22 -2.11 -1.73 20.95
C LYS A 22 -3.48 -1.97 21.59
N SER A 23 -3.90 -1.10 22.50
CA SER A 23 -5.20 -1.14 23.17
C SER A 23 -6.40 -1.13 22.20
N THR A 24 -6.36 -0.38 21.10
CA THR A 24 -7.45 -0.30 20.11
C THR A 24 -7.55 -1.58 19.27
N LEU A 25 -6.41 -2.11 18.82
CA LEU A 25 -6.36 -3.37 18.06
C LEU A 25 -6.77 -4.56 18.94
N TYR A 26 -6.36 -4.57 20.20
CA TYR A 26 -6.78 -5.58 21.17
C TYR A 26 -8.24 -5.41 21.58
N LYS A 27 -8.80 -4.20 21.66
CA LYS A 27 -10.23 -3.96 21.95
C LYS A 27 -11.13 -4.49 20.82
N MET A 28 -10.76 -4.21 19.57
CA MET A 28 -11.44 -4.73 18.37
C MET A 28 -11.39 -6.26 18.26
N ALA A 29 -10.31 -6.90 18.73
CA ALA A 29 -10.17 -8.35 18.72
C ALA A 29 -10.81 -9.04 19.95
N ARG A 30 -10.89 -8.36 21.09
CA ARG A 30 -11.35 -8.91 22.39
C ARG A 30 -12.86 -8.80 22.58
N GLU A 31 -13.53 -7.88 21.87
CA GLU A 31 -15.00 -7.75 21.84
C GLU A 31 -15.72 -8.87 21.03
N SER A 32 -14.99 -9.86 20.50
CA SER A 32 -15.49 -11.21 20.12
C SER A 32 -16.85 -11.27 19.40
N LYS A 33 -17.02 -10.55 18.28
CA LYS A 33 -18.25 -10.63 17.46
C LYS A 33 -18.08 -10.75 15.93
N ILE A 34 -16.89 -11.02 15.37
CA ILE A 34 -16.77 -11.22 13.90
C ILE A 34 -15.85 -12.40 13.54
N PRO A 35 -16.38 -13.46 12.88
CA PRO A 35 -15.57 -14.45 12.18
C PRO A 35 -15.05 -13.86 10.86
N ALA A 36 -13.89 -13.21 10.89
CA ALA A 36 -13.38 -12.51 9.71
C ALA A 36 -12.69 -13.44 8.69
N VAL A 37 -13.16 -13.42 7.45
CA VAL A 37 -12.52 -14.03 6.27
C VAL A 37 -11.36 -13.14 5.83
N LYS A 38 -10.15 -13.67 5.81
CA LYS A 38 -8.95 -12.94 5.37
C LYS A 38 -8.53 -13.39 3.98
N ILE A 39 -8.22 -12.45 3.09
CA ILE A 39 -7.63 -12.75 1.77
C ILE A 39 -6.21 -12.21 1.62
N GLU A 40 -5.35 -13.01 1.01
CA GLU A 40 -3.94 -12.73 0.75
C GLU A 40 -3.54 -13.26 -0.63
N PHE A 41 -2.51 -12.70 -1.25
CA PHE A 41 -1.95 -13.26 -2.48
C PHE A 41 -1.16 -14.53 -2.17
N GLY A 42 -1.46 -15.59 -2.91
CA GLY A 42 -0.64 -16.79 -3.00
C GLY A 42 0.37 -16.71 -4.15
N LYS A 43 1.02 -17.84 -4.45
CA LYS A 43 1.90 -17.98 -5.61
C LYS A 43 1.09 -18.23 -6.89
N ASN A 44 1.63 -17.86 -8.06
CA ASN A 44 1.07 -18.14 -9.40
C ASN A 44 -0.35 -17.59 -9.60
N ASP A 45 -0.57 -16.29 -9.35
CA ASP A 45 -1.87 -15.61 -9.53
C ASP A 45 -3.05 -16.25 -8.76
N LYS A 46 -2.73 -16.97 -7.70
CA LYS A 46 -3.72 -17.50 -6.77
C LYS A 46 -3.95 -16.54 -5.62
N VAL A 47 -5.17 -16.54 -5.11
CA VAL A 47 -5.58 -15.85 -3.90
C VAL A 47 -5.85 -16.89 -2.81
N ILE A 48 -5.21 -16.70 -1.66
CA ILE A 48 -5.39 -17.49 -0.46
C ILE A 48 -6.50 -16.86 0.36
N ILE A 49 -7.54 -17.63 0.66
CA ILE A 49 -8.67 -17.25 1.50
C ILE A 49 -8.62 -18.07 2.77
N ARG A 50 -8.43 -17.40 3.91
CA ARG A 50 -8.48 -17.99 5.24
C ARG A 50 -9.83 -17.69 5.87
N ILE A 51 -10.56 -18.74 6.24
CA ILE A 51 -11.87 -18.64 6.86
C ILE A 51 -11.78 -19.29 8.24
N PRO A 52 -12.29 -18.65 9.31
CA PRO A 52 -12.43 -19.29 10.61
C PRO A 52 -13.37 -20.51 10.49
N TYR A 53 -13.27 -21.45 11.42
CA TYR A 53 -14.11 -22.65 11.37
C TYR A 53 -15.58 -22.30 11.66
N ASN A 54 -16.32 -21.94 10.61
CA ASN A 54 -17.73 -21.59 10.64
C ASN A 54 -18.43 -22.26 9.45
N GLN A 55 -19.45 -23.08 9.74
CA GLN A 55 -20.14 -23.87 8.72
C GLN A 55 -20.85 -23.03 7.65
N GLU A 56 -21.38 -21.86 7.99
CA GLU A 56 -22.03 -20.97 7.03
C GLU A 56 -21.02 -20.36 6.05
N LEU A 57 -19.89 -19.88 6.55
CA LEU A 57 -18.81 -19.32 5.73
C LEU A 57 -18.19 -20.40 4.83
N ILE A 58 -18.09 -21.64 5.34
CA ILE A 58 -17.61 -22.79 4.56
C ILE A 58 -18.62 -23.18 3.46
N LYS A 59 -19.93 -23.12 3.71
CA LYS A 59 -20.94 -23.35 2.66
C LYS A 59 -20.82 -22.29 1.56
N LYS A 60 -20.66 -21.02 1.94
CA LYS A 60 -20.48 -19.89 1.03
C LYS A 60 -19.23 -20.03 0.13
N ILE A 61 -18.06 -20.37 0.68
CA ILE A 61 -16.85 -20.56 -0.16
C ILE A 61 -16.96 -21.77 -1.08
N LYS A 62 -17.72 -22.80 -0.68
CA LYS A 62 -17.96 -23.97 -1.52
C LYS A 62 -18.78 -23.64 -2.78
N MET A 63 -19.40 -22.47 -2.87
CA MET A 63 -20.11 -22.02 -4.07
C MET A 63 -19.18 -21.36 -5.10
N ILE A 64 -17.93 -21.02 -4.74
CA ILE A 64 -16.98 -20.37 -5.64
C ILE A 64 -16.34 -21.41 -6.58
N SER A 65 -16.45 -21.19 -7.90
CA SER A 65 -15.86 -22.07 -8.92
C SER A 65 -14.32 -22.00 -8.92
N GLY A 66 -13.64 -23.13 -9.18
CA GLY A 66 -12.18 -23.19 -9.27
C GLY A 66 -11.42 -23.22 -7.93
N ARG A 67 -12.14 -23.30 -6.80
CA ARG A 67 -11.56 -23.38 -5.45
C ARG A 67 -10.78 -24.67 -5.20
N ARG A 68 -9.61 -24.60 -4.54
CA ARG A 68 -8.87 -25.74 -4.02
C ARG A 68 -8.65 -25.58 -2.52
N ARG A 69 -8.96 -26.60 -1.72
CA ARG A 69 -8.69 -26.58 -0.27
C ARG A 69 -7.29 -27.11 -0.02
N ASN A 70 -6.47 -26.38 0.74
CA ASN A 70 -5.22 -26.90 1.26
C ASN A 70 -5.45 -27.43 2.70
N PRO A 71 -5.36 -28.76 2.93
CA PRO A 71 -5.59 -29.35 4.24
C PRO A 71 -4.52 -28.98 5.28
N GLN A 72 -3.25 -28.85 4.85
CA GLN A 72 -2.12 -28.59 5.74
C GLN A 72 -2.13 -27.15 6.27
N GLY A 73 -2.45 -26.17 5.40
CA GLY A 73 -2.47 -24.75 5.77
C GLY A 73 -3.81 -24.22 6.27
N LYS A 74 -4.86 -25.05 6.26
CA LYS A 74 -6.26 -24.66 6.60
C LYS A 74 -6.73 -23.42 5.83
N TYR A 75 -6.47 -23.36 4.53
CA TYR A 75 -6.90 -22.27 3.65
C TYR A 75 -7.48 -22.76 2.32
N TRP A 76 -8.18 -21.87 1.63
CA TRP A 76 -8.70 -22.08 0.28
C TRP A 76 -7.86 -21.28 -0.72
N GLU A 77 -7.61 -21.84 -1.90
CA GLU A 77 -7.00 -21.16 -3.03
C GLU A 77 -8.04 -20.95 -4.11
N VAL A 78 -8.09 -19.75 -4.68
CA VAL A 78 -8.95 -19.39 -5.81
C VAL A 78 -8.09 -18.64 -6.84
N PRO A 79 -8.27 -18.84 -8.15
CA PRO A 79 -7.61 -18.00 -9.14
C PRO A 79 -8.01 -16.53 -8.98
N TYR A 80 -7.06 -15.61 -9.14
CA TYR A 80 -7.38 -14.18 -9.16
C TYR A 80 -8.23 -13.82 -10.38
N SER A 81 -9.29 -13.04 -10.16
CA SER A 81 -10.09 -12.39 -11.20
C SER A 81 -10.36 -10.94 -10.81
N GLU A 82 -10.61 -10.06 -11.78
CA GLU A 82 -10.84 -8.64 -11.50
C GLU A 82 -12.10 -8.39 -10.66
N ASP A 83 -13.10 -9.26 -10.79
CA ASP A 83 -14.34 -9.23 -10.03
C ASP A 83 -14.28 -10.03 -8.71
N LEU A 84 -13.14 -10.63 -8.37
CA LEU A 84 -13.00 -11.48 -7.20
C LEU A 84 -13.33 -10.72 -5.91
N ILE A 85 -12.82 -9.51 -5.76
CA ILE A 85 -13.06 -8.70 -4.56
C ILE A 85 -14.55 -8.39 -4.43
N ALA A 86 -15.20 -7.96 -5.52
CA ALA A 86 -16.64 -7.67 -5.54
C ALA A 86 -17.47 -8.92 -5.22
N LYS A 87 -17.13 -10.08 -5.80
CA LYS A 87 -17.75 -11.38 -5.48
C LYS A 87 -17.59 -11.73 -4.01
N LEU A 88 -16.39 -11.61 -3.46
CA LEU A 88 -16.13 -11.91 -2.05
C LEU A 88 -16.85 -10.94 -1.13
N GLN A 89 -16.94 -9.65 -1.48
CA GLN A 89 -17.72 -8.66 -0.75
C GLN A 89 -19.21 -9.01 -0.76
N TYR A 90 -19.76 -9.43 -1.90
CA TYR A 90 -21.15 -9.90 -1.98
C TYR A 90 -21.40 -11.11 -1.08
N ILE A 91 -20.46 -12.06 -1.05
CA ILE A 91 -20.62 -13.32 -0.32
C ILE A 91 -20.43 -13.13 1.20
N PHE A 92 -19.40 -12.37 1.60
CA PHE A 92 -18.93 -12.28 2.99
C PHE A 92 -19.26 -10.95 3.69
N SER A 93 -19.67 -9.93 2.94
CA SER A 93 -20.09 -8.60 3.45
C SER A 93 -19.11 -8.05 4.49
N GLU A 94 -19.59 -7.66 5.67
CA GLU A 94 -18.81 -7.06 6.76
C GLU A 94 -17.80 -8.01 7.40
N ASN A 95 -17.86 -9.31 7.11
CA ASN A 95 -16.91 -10.29 7.65
C ASN A 95 -15.63 -10.38 6.81
N LEU A 96 -15.44 -9.59 5.76
CA LEU A 96 -14.29 -9.70 4.86
C LEU A 96 -13.18 -8.71 5.22
N ILE A 97 -12.00 -9.24 5.55
CA ILE A 97 -10.76 -8.49 5.68
C ILE A 97 -9.93 -8.69 4.41
N VAL A 98 -9.76 -7.61 3.66
CA VAL A 98 -8.98 -7.56 2.42
C VAL A 98 -7.66 -6.85 2.66
N ASP A 99 -6.51 -7.44 2.28
CA ASP A 99 -5.25 -6.67 2.24
C ASP A 99 -5.43 -5.50 1.25
N PRO A 100 -5.16 -4.25 1.65
CA PRO A 100 -5.38 -3.11 0.77
C PRO A 100 -4.65 -3.19 -0.57
N TYR A 101 -3.59 -3.99 -0.68
CA TYR A 101 -2.91 -4.24 -1.96
C TYR A 101 -3.85 -4.75 -3.04
N PHE A 102 -4.88 -5.54 -2.69
CA PHE A 102 -5.87 -6.03 -3.66
C PHE A 102 -6.57 -4.91 -4.40
N TYR A 103 -6.86 -3.80 -3.72
CA TYR A 103 -7.45 -2.63 -4.34
C TYR A 103 -6.47 -1.89 -5.26
N LEU A 104 -5.15 -2.08 -5.07
CA LEU A 104 -4.10 -1.37 -5.81
C LEU A 104 -3.62 -2.12 -7.07
N ILE A 105 -4.24 -3.24 -7.43
CA ILE A 105 -3.91 -3.97 -8.66
C ILE A 105 -4.13 -3.10 -9.90
N PRO A 106 -5.25 -2.35 -10.04
CA PRO A 106 -5.42 -1.42 -11.17
C PRO A 106 -4.31 -0.36 -11.22
N LEU A 107 -3.88 0.15 -10.06
CA LEU A 107 -2.75 1.08 -9.95
C LEU A 107 -1.45 0.47 -10.47
N GLN A 108 -1.14 -0.77 -10.05
CA GLN A 108 0.06 -1.47 -10.51
C GLN A 108 0.03 -1.71 -12.02
N LYS A 109 -1.12 -2.12 -12.57
CA LYS A 109 -1.32 -2.32 -14.01
C LYS A 109 -1.07 -1.03 -14.77
N GLU A 110 -1.73 0.06 -14.37
CA GLU A 110 -1.65 1.35 -15.06
C GLU A 110 -0.23 1.94 -15.03
N LEU A 111 0.46 1.86 -13.89
CA LEU A 111 1.86 2.30 -13.79
C LEU A 111 2.79 1.49 -14.69
N SER A 112 2.50 0.19 -14.87
CA SER A 112 3.27 -0.69 -15.76
C SER A 112 3.02 -0.36 -17.24
N ILE A 113 1.76 -0.14 -17.62
CA ILE A 113 1.37 0.28 -18.98
C ILE A 113 2.08 1.59 -19.36
N ARG A 114 2.12 2.55 -18.43
CA ARG A 114 2.80 3.84 -18.62
C ARG A 114 4.32 3.78 -18.45
N LYS A 115 4.90 2.58 -18.30
CA LYS A 115 6.36 2.35 -18.17
C LYS A 115 7.02 3.16 -17.05
N TYR A 116 6.32 3.35 -15.93
CA TYR A 116 6.92 4.00 -14.76
C TYR A 116 8.10 3.18 -14.22
N SER A 117 9.10 3.87 -13.68
CA SER A 117 10.25 3.18 -13.07
C SER A 117 9.79 2.29 -11.91
N THR A 118 10.48 1.16 -11.71
CA THR A 118 10.19 0.23 -10.59
C THR A 118 10.20 0.93 -9.24
N ARG A 119 11.08 1.93 -9.06
CA ARG A 119 11.16 2.77 -7.87
C ARG A 119 9.88 3.60 -7.68
N THR A 120 9.38 4.22 -8.74
CA THR A 120 8.16 5.01 -8.71
C THR A 120 6.95 4.11 -8.44
N THR A 121 6.87 2.96 -9.10
CA THR A 121 5.78 1.98 -8.90
C THR A 121 5.69 1.54 -7.44
N LYS A 122 6.82 1.12 -6.86
CA LYS A 122 6.89 0.74 -5.43
C LYS A 122 6.49 1.88 -4.51
N SER A 123 6.93 3.10 -4.81
CA SER A 123 6.58 4.28 -4.03
C SER A 123 5.08 4.56 -4.06
N TYR A 124 4.45 4.52 -5.23
CA TYR A 124 3.04 4.85 -5.42
C TYR A 124 2.13 3.80 -4.77
N ILE A 125 2.45 2.51 -4.95
CA ILE A 125 1.74 1.41 -4.29
C ILE A 125 1.84 1.56 -2.77
N ARG A 126 3.05 1.76 -2.24
CA ARG A 126 3.25 1.91 -0.79
C ARG A 126 2.46 3.08 -0.21
N ILE A 127 2.49 4.23 -0.87
CA ILE A 127 1.76 5.42 -0.41
C ILE A 127 0.27 5.16 -0.36
N ASN A 128 -0.31 4.61 -1.43
CA ASN A 128 -1.74 4.32 -1.46
C ASN A 128 -2.13 3.24 -0.43
N ARG A 129 -1.27 2.24 -0.22
CA ARG A 129 -1.47 1.23 0.84
C ARG A 129 -1.44 1.84 2.23
N ASP A 130 -0.44 2.67 2.53
CA ASP A 130 -0.32 3.36 3.82
C ASP A 130 -1.52 4.28 4.07
N PHE A 131 -2.08 4.90 3.02
CA PHE A 131 -3.28 5.73 3.13
C PHE A 131 -4.55 4.90 3.40
N LEU A 132 -4.77 3.81 2.67
CA LEU A 132 -5.90 2.90 2.90
C LEU A 132 -5.86 2.29 4.31
N LEU A 133 -4.66 1.96 4.80
CA LEU A 133 -4.48 1.47 6.18
C LEU A 133 -4.77 2.55 7.23
N PHE A 134 -4.46 3.82 6.93
CA PHE A 134 -4.76 4.94 7.82
C PHE A 134 -6.27 5.22 7.87
N SER A 135 -6.95 5.23 6.72
CA SER A 135 -8.39 5.51 6.67
C SER A 135 -9.23 4.35 7.21
N GLY A 136 -8.75 3.11 7.07
CA GLY A 136 -9.54 1.92 7.37
C GLY A 136 -10.74 1.73 6.43
N LYS A 137 -10.80 2.51 5.34
CA LYS A 137 -11.89 2.56 4.36
C LYS A 137 -11.48 1.91 3.05
N ARG A 138 -12.47 1.49 2.28
CA ARG A 138 -12.27 1.04 0.90
C ARG A 138 -11.95 2.25 0.00
N PRO A 139 -11.20 2.07 -1.10
CA PRO A 139 -10.89 3.17 -2.02
C PRO A 139 -12.14 3.90 -2.52
N GLU A 140 -13.24 3.18 -2.75
CA GLU A 140 -14.53 3.69 -3.21
C GLU A 140 -15.23 4.55 -2.15
N GLU A 141 -14.92 4.38 -0.87
CA GLU A 141 -15.51 5.11 0.26
C GLU A 141 -14.68 6.33 0.68
N ILE A 142 -13.48 6.50 0.12
CA ILE A 142 -12.62 7.65 0.43
C ILE A 142 -13.27 8.95 -0.02
N GLU A 143 -13.29 9.91 0.90
CA GLU A 143 -13.74 11.28 0.69
C GLU A 143 -12.58 12.29 0.83
N ASN A 144 -12.83 13.54 0.41
CA ASN A 144 -11.86 14.64 0.53
C ASN A 144 -11.38 14.85 1.99
N LYS A 145 -12.25 14.62 2.98
CA LYS A 145 -11.92 14.75 4.40
C LYS A 145 -10.84 13.76 4.82
N ASP A 146 -10.94 12.51 4.39
CA ASP A 146 -9.98 11.44 4.75
C ASP A 146 -8.57 11.79 4.22
N ILE A 147 -8.49 12.33 3.01
CA ILE A 147 -7.22 12.75 2.40
C ILE A 147 -6.61 13.92 3.18
N LYS A 148 -7.42 14.92 3.56
CA LYS A 148 -6.97 16.06 4.37
C LYS A 148 -6.46 15.61 5.74
N GLU A 149 -7.17 14.70 6.40
CA GLU A 149 -6.75 14.11 7.68
C GLU A 149 -5.45 13.32 7.54
N TYR A 150 -5.29 12.56 6.45
CA TYR A 150 -4.04 11.85 6.17
C TYR A 150 -2.87 12.81 5.95
N PHE A 151 -3.06 13.90 5.21
CA PHE A 151 -2.02 14.92 5.03
C PHE A 151 -1.64 15.58 6.35
N TYR A 152 -2.64 15.93 7.17
CA TYR A 152 -2.39 16.43 8.52
C TYR A 152 -1.59 15.42 9.36
N TYR A 153 -1.94 14.15 9.30
CA TYR A 153 -1.23 13.08 10.00
C TYR A 153 0.22 12.93 9.53
N VAL A 154 0.49 12.87 8.22
CA VAL A 154 1.87 12.67 7.75
C VAL A 154 2.75 13.90 7.99
N VAL A 155 2.19 15.10 7.97
CA VAL A 155 2.92 16.34 8.28
C VAL A 155 3.20 16.45 9.78
N ASN A 156 2.18 16.31 10.63
CA ASN A 156 2.36 16.58 12.06
C ASN A 156 2.94 15.39 12.84
N GLN A 157 2.51 14.17 12.51
CA GLN A 157 2.91 12.97 13.25
C GLN A 157 4.11 12.25 12.61
N LYS A 158 4.13 12.14 11.27
CA LYS A 158 5.28 11.53 10.57
C LYS A 158 6.38 12.54 10.22
N LYS A 159 6.15 13.85 10.39
CA LYS A 159 7.10 14.93 10.11
C LYS A 159 7.77 14.79 8.73
N VAL A 160 6.98 14.44 7.71
CA VAL A 160 7.50 14.22 6.36
C VAL A 160 7.96 15.54 5.73
N SER A 161 9.03 15.48 4.94
CA SER A 161 9.51 16.67 4.20
C SER A 161 8.50 17.13 3.14
N THR A 162 8.59 18.39 2.72
CA THR A 162 7.75 18.92 1.63
C THR A 162 7.89 18.14 0.32
N SER A 163 9.10 17.65 0.00
CA SER A 163 9.31 16.82 -1.19
C SER A 163 8.60 15.47 -1.05
N THR A 164 8.65 14.85 0.12
CA THR A 164 7.90 13.62 0.42
C THR A 164 6.39 13.85 0.33
N LEU A 165 5.87 14.94 0.89
CA LEU A 165 4.45 15.26 0.80
C LEU A 165 3.98 15.44 -0.65
N ASN A 166 4.80 16.07 -1.51
CA ASN A 166 4.48 16.19 -2.94
C ASN A 166 4.38 14.83 -3.63
N VAL A 167 5.27 13.88 -3.31
CA VAL A 167 5.18 12.52 -3.84
C VAL A 167 3.91 11.82 -3.34
N ILE A 168 3.54 12.03 -2.07
CA ILE A 168 2.29 11.51 -1.50
C ILE A 168 1.09 12.07 -2.26
N ILE A 169 1.00 13.39 -2.42
CA ILE A 169 -0.09 14.07 -3.15
C ILE A 169 -0.21 13.51 -4.57
N ASN A 170 0.91 13.40 -5.30
CA ASN A 170 0.89 12.88 -6.68
C ASN A 170 0.44 11.41 -6.75
N ALA A 171 0.92 10.57 -5.83
CA ALA A 171 0.54 9.16 -5.79
C ALA A 171 -0.95 8.95 -5.48
N LEU A 172 -1.51 9.74 -4.54
CA LEU A 172 -2.94 9.70 -4.24
C LEU A 172 -3.74 10.30 -5.42
N LYS A 173 -3.34 11.46 -5.94
CA LYS A 173 -4.03 12.11 -7.07
C LYS A 173 -4.10 11.19 -8.29
N PHE A 174 -3.01 10.49 -8.60
CA PHE A 174 -2.98 9.56 -9.71
C PHE A 174 -3.98 8.41 -9.52
N TYR A 175 -3.95 7.73 -8.37
CA TYR A 175 -4.83 6.59 -8.14
C TYR A 175 -6.31 7.01 -8.06
N TYR A 176 -6.59 8.04 -7.30
CA TYR A 176 -7.96 8.45 -7.00
C TYR A 176 -8.59 9.29 -8.12
N GLY A 177 -7.81 10.15 -8.78
CA GLY A 177 -8.30 11.01 -9.87
C GLY A 177 -8.26 10.34 -11.24
N GLU A 178 -7.16 9.69 -11.62
CA GLU A 178 -7.01 9.13 -12.97
C GLU A 178 -7.60 7.72 -13.08
N ILE A 179 -7.36 6.87 -12.07
CA ILE A 179 -7.75 5.45 -12.13
C ILE A 179 -9.18 5.26 -11.64
N LEU A 180 -9.51 5.79 -10.46
CA LEU A 180 -10.86 5.67 -9.88
C LEU A 180 -11.82 6.75 -10.37
N LYS A 181 -11.35 7.74 -11.15
CA LYS A 181 -12.16 8.82 -11.73
C LYS A 181 -13.02 9.56 -10.69
N LYS A 182 -12.50 9.75 -9.48
CA LYS A 182 -13.21 10.49 -8.44
C LYS A 182 -12.95 11.99 -8.56
N ASP A 183 -14.02 12.77 -8.46
CA ASP A 183 -14.00 14.24 -8.45
C ASP A 183 -13.49 14.77 -7.11
N PHE A 184 -12.19 14.60 -6.85
CA PHE A 184 -11.55 15.12 -5.65
C PHE A 184 -11.06 16.55 -5.85
N ILE A 185 -11.40 17.43 -4.90
CA ILE A 185 -10.90 18.80 -4.85
C ILE A 185 -9.56 18.75 -4.09
N PHE A 186 -8.46 18.53 -4.82
CA PHE A 186 -7.11 18.60 -4.29
C PHE A 186 -6.65 20.05 -4.04
N GLU A 187 -7.45 20.85 -3.34
CA GLU A 187 -7.03 22.18 -2.85
C GLU A 187 -6.20 22.05 -1.58
N VAL A 188 -5.18 21.20 -1.61
CA VAL A 188 -4.20 21.19 -0.54
C VAL A 188 -3.20 22.26 -0.89
N LYS A 189 -3.41 23.45 -0.31
CA LYS A 189 -2.45 24.55 -0.38
C LYS A 189 -1.08 23.98 -0.02
N ARG A 190 -0.20 23.92 -1.02
CA ARG A 190 1.11 23.29 -0.88
C ARG A 190 1.87 24.00 0.24
N PRO A 191 2.46 23.26 1.20
CA PRO A 191 3.32 23.90 2.18
C PRO A 191 4.47 24.61 1.47
N LYS A 192 4.84 25.79 2.00
CA LYS A 192 5.98 26.56 1.46
C LYS A 192 7.20 25.65 1.41
N LYS A 193 7.87 25.61 0.26
CA LYS A 193 9.07 24.82 0.07
C LYS A 193 10.16 25.43 0.95
N ASP A 194 10.71 24.67 1.90
CA ASP A 194 11.94 25.06 2.58
C ASP A 194 13.02 25.23 1.52
N ARG A 195 13.43 26.48 1.30
CA ARG A 195 14.57 26.79 0.45
C ARG A 195 15.82 26.37 1.23
N LYS A 196 16.31 25.15 1.00
CA LYS A 196 17.68 24.83 1.40
C LYS A 196 18.60 25.74 0.59
N LEU A 197 19.39 26.56 1.28
CA LEU A 197 20.47 27.30 0.65
C LEU A 197 21.36 26.28 -0.08
N PRO A 198 21.77 26.53 -1.33
CA PRO A 198 22.72 25.65 -2.00
C PRO A 198 23.94 25.51 -1.09
N VAL A 199 24.28 24.27 -0.74
CA VAL A 199 25.52 23.98 -0.04
C VAL A 199 26.62 24.20 -1.05
N VAL A 200 27.22 25.39 -1.02
CA VAL A 200 28.37 25.73 -1.84
C VAL A 200 29.56 25.00 -1.22
N LEU A 201 30.22 24.13 -2.01
CA LEU A 201 31.45 23.50 -1.57
C LEU A 201 32.48 24.59 -1.25
N SER A 202 33.14 24.47 -0.11
CA SER A 202 34.31 25.29 0.22
C SER A 202 35.42 25.07 -0.81
N LYS A 203 36.32 26.05 -0.97
CA LYS A 203 37.47 25.94 -1.87
C LYS A 203 38.30 24.67 -1.60
N GLU A 204 38.37 24.24 -0.35
CA GLU A 204 39.08 23.03 0.06
C GLU A 204 38.39 21.74 -0.38
N GLU A 205 37.06 21.66 -0.29
CA GLU A 205 36.27 20.52 -0.78
C GLU A 205 36.35 20.40 -2.30
N VAL A 206 36.29 21.52 -3.03
CA VAL A 206 36.51 21.54 -4.48
C VAL A 206 37.91 21.01 -4.83
N LYS A 207 38.94 21.43 -4.09
CA LYS A 207 40.33 20.95 -4.29
C LYS A 207 40.47 19.46 -4.00
N LYS A 208 39.74 18.93 -3.00
CA LYS A 208 39.72 17.48 -2.71
C LYS A 208 39.02 16.68 -3.83
N VAL A 209 37.89 17.17 -4.35
CA VAL A 209 37.18 16.52 -5.46
C VAL A 209 38.04 16.49 -6.73
N LEU A 210 38.68 17.60 -7.08
CA LEU A 210 39.56 17.68 -8.25
C LEU A 210 40.83 16.80 -8.12
N LYS A 211 41.35 16.62 -6.90
CA LYS A 211 42.47 15.71 -6.64
C LYS A 211 42.06 14.24 -6.61
N ALA A 212 40.79 13.93 -6.34
CA ALA A 212 40.28 12.56 -6.26
C ALA A 212 39.97 11.95 -7.65
N THR A 213 39.92 12.77 -8.70
CA THR A 213 39.72 12.29 -10.08
C THR A 213 41.06 12.03 -10.74
N SER A 214 41.47 10.77 -10.81
CA SER A 214 42.63 10.30 -11.57
C SER A 214 42.19 9.74 -12.93
N ASN A 215 41.90 10.60 -13.92
CA ASN A 215 41.97 10.19 -15.33
C ASN A 215 41.98 11.39 -16.29
N ILE A 216 43.18 11.83 -16.68
CA ILE A 216 43.38 12.55 -17.95
C ILE A 216 43.95 11.50 -18.91
N ASN A 217 43.06 10.85 -19.65
CA ASN A 217 43.40 10.11 -20.85
C ASN A 217 42.42 10.50 -21.96
N THR A 218 42.39 11.80 -22.28
CA THR A 218 41.98 12.26 -23.60
C THR A 218 43.22 12.27 -24.48
N LYS A 219 43.45 11.18 -25.22
CA LYS A 219 44.36 11.19 -26.36
C LYS A 219 43.80 12.17 -27.41
N PRO A 220 44.62 13.07 -27.97
CA PRO A 220 44.21 13.85 -29.13
C PRO A 220 44.26 12.95 -30.37
N PHE A 221 43.17 12.92 -31.14
CA PHE A 221 43.13 12.64 -32.58
C PHE A 221 42.12 13.57 -33.20
#